data_AF-A0A3N5WDP8-F1
#
_entry.id   AF-A0A3N5WDP8-F1
#
_cell.length_a   1.000
_cell.length_b   1.000
_cell.length_c   1.000
_cell.angle_alpha   90.00
_cell.angle_beta   90.00
_cell.angle_gamma   90.00
#
_symmetry.space_group_name_H-M   'P 1'
#
loop_
_entity.id
_entity.type
_entity.pdbx_description
1 polymer ?
#
loop_
_entity_poly.entity_id
_entity_poly.type
_entity_poly.pdbx_seq_one_letter_code
_entity_poly.pdbx_strand_id
1 'polypeptide(L)'
;MNDPVAQTPSVDDRNLAMLAHLLGIVSGFVGALIIWLIKKDQSAFVDEQGKEALNFQITMLIAFVVAWILMFVLIGMLLMPLLLIANLVFCILAAVAVSKGEHYKYPFAIRLLK
;
A
#
# COMPACT_ATOMS: atom_id res chain seq x y z
N MET A 1 -13.29 -7.85 32.54
CA MET A 1 -13.15 -6.98 31.36
C MET A 1 -13.04 -7.89 30.16
N ASN A 2 -13.97 -7.78 29.20
CA ASN A 2 -13.81 -8.48 27.92
C ASN A 2 -12.81 -7.67 27.11
N ASP A 3 -11.58 -8.15 26.98
CA ASP A 3 -10.70 -7.66 25.93
C ASP A 3 -11.45 -7.84 24.60
N PRO A 4 -11.50 -6.83 23.71
CA PRO A 4 -11.99 -7.07 22.38
C PRO A 4 -11.01 -8.04 21.73
N VAL A 5 -11.37 -9.32 21.71
CA VAL A 5 -10.67 -10.33 20.92
C VAL A 5 -10.55 -9.73 19.53
N ALA A 6 -9.32 -9.45 19.09
CA ALA A 6 -9.06 -8.91 17.77
C ALA A 6 -9.81 -9.80 16.77
N GLN A 7 -10.92 -9.29 16.23
CA GLN A 7 -11.74 -10.08 15.34
C GLN A 7 -10.90 -10.38 14.11
N THR A 8 -10.69 -11.67 13.85
CA THR A 8 -10.00 -12.10 12.63
C THR A 8 -10.70 -11.49 11.43
N PRO A 9 -9.99 -10.78 10.54
CA PRO A 9 -10.61 -10.07 9.44
C PRO A 9 -11.38 -11.04 8.53
N SER A 10 -12.55 -10.61 8.08
CA SER A 10 -13.39 -11.41 7.19
C SER A 10 -12.67 -11.73 5.88
N VAL A 11 -13.17 -12.70 5.11
CA VAL A 11 -12.64 -12.96 3.75
C VAL A 11 -12.76 -11.71 2.87
N ASP A 12 -13.87 -10.99 2.99
CA ASP A 12 -14.11 -9.75 2.23
C ASP A 12 -13.14 -8.64 2.63
N ASP A 13 -12.85 -8.49 3.92
CA ASP A 13 -11.88 -7.51 4.41
C ASP A 13 -10.48 -7.80 3.89
N ARG A 14 -10.08 -9.08 3.89
CA ARG A 14 -8.80 -9.52 3.34
C ARG A 14 -8.73 -9.28 1.84
N ASN A 15 -9.79 -9.56 1.11
CA ASN A 15 -9.88 -9.28 -0.33
C ASN A 15 -9.76 -7.79 -0.63
N LEU A 16 -10.44 -6.93 0.14
CA LEU A 16 -10.35 -5.48 -0.03
C LEU A 16 -8.96 -4.95 0.31
N ALA A 17 -8.34 -5.43 1.38
CA ALA A 17 -6.95 -5.08 1.73
C ALA A 17 -5.98 -5.52 0.62
N MET A 18 -6.10 -6.75 0.11
CA MET A 18 -5.30 -7.22 -1.02
C MET A 18 -5.45 -6.31 -2.24
N LEU A 19 -6.69 -5.96 -2.59
CA LEU A 19 -6.97 -5.07 -3.72
C LEU A 19 -6.37 -3.67 -3.50
N ALA A 20 -6.39 -3.14 -2.28
CA ALA A 20 -5.77 -1.85 -1.98
C ALA A 20 -4.27 -1.85 -2.32
N HIS A 21 -3.55 -2.92 -1.99
CA HIS A 21 -2.13 -3.06 -2.33
C HIS A 21 -1.91 -3.34 -3.82
N LEU A 22 -2.66 -4.28 -4.41
CA LEU A 22 -2.46 -4.70 -5.81
C LEU A 22 -2.83 -3.62 -6.82
N LEU A 23 -3.91 -2.87 -6.58
CA LEU A 23 -4.27 -1.75 -7.45
C LEU A 23 -3.18 -0.66 -7.45
N GLY A 24 -2.36 -0.59 -6.41
CA GLY A 24 -1.16 0.26 -6.37
C GLY A 24 -0.20 0.06 -7.53
N ILE A 25 -0.13 -1.16 -8.08
CA ILE A 25 0.78 -1.49 -9.20
C ILE A 25 0.39 -0.75 -10.48
N VAL A 26 -0.91 -0.61 -10.76
CA VAL A 26 -1.43 -0.11 -12.04
C VAL A 26 -2.09 1.26 -11.95
N SER A 27 -2.61 1.62 -10.77
CA SER A 27 -3.35 2.88 -10.56
C SER A 27 -2.63 3.86 -9.64
N GLY A 28 -1.45 3.49 -9.12
CA GLY A 28 -0.77 4.25 -8.08
C GLY A 28 -1.65 4.39 -6.84
N PHE A 29 -1.72 5.59 -6.26
CA PHE A 29 -2.45 5.80 -5.01
C PHE A 29 -3.99 5.76 -5.16
N VAL A 30 -4.52 5.86 -6.39
CA VAL A 30 -5.96 6.04 -6.63
C VAL A 30 -6.77 4.81 -6.20
N GLY A 31 -6.33 3.60 -6.56
CA GLY A 31 -7.05 2.37 -6.19
C GLY A 31 -7.11 2.16 -4.67
N ALA A 32 -5.99 2.38 -3.97
CA ALA A 32 -5.93 2.32 -2.52
C ALA A 32 -6.83 3.38 -1.87
N LEU A 33 -6.83 4.61 -2.39
CA LEU A 33 -7.68 5.70 -1.91
C LEU A 33 -9.17 5.37 -2.03
N ILE A 34 -9.61 4.84 -3.17
CA ILE A 34 -11.02 4.46 -3.39
C ILE A 34 -11.45 3.39 -2.38
N ILE A 35 -10.66 2.32 -2.24
CA ILE A 35 -10.98 1.23 -1.30
C ILE A 35 -11.04 1.75 0.13
N TRP A 36 -10.05 2.54 0.53
CA TRP A 36 -10.00 3.11 1.87
C TRP A 36 -11.21 4.00 2.15
N LEU A 37 -11.56 4.92 1.25
CA LEU A 37 -12.70 5.83 1.46
C LEU A 37 -14.05 5.10 1.59
N ILE A 38 -14.26 4.01 0.87
CA ILE A 38 -15.54 3.28 0.88
C ILE A 38 -15.66 2.38 2.13
N LYS A 39 -14.54 1.90 2.68
CA LYS A 39 -14.54 0.83 3.70
C LYS A 39 -13.92 1.19 5.05
N LYS A 40 -13.25 2.34 5.18
CA LYS A 40 -12.58 2.77 6.43
C LYS A 40 -13.46 2.76 7.67
N ASP A 41 -14.75 3.12 7.53
CA ASP A 41 -15.68 3.21 8.66
C ASP A 41 -16.36 1.86 8.98
N GLN A 42 -16.09 0.81 8.19
CA GLN A 42 -16.75 -0.51 8.30
C GLN A 42 -15.81 -1.62 8.80
N SER A 43 -14.50 -1.52 8.54
CA SER A 43 -13.52 -2.52 8.97
C SER A 43 -12.21 -1.86 9.40
N ALA A 44 -11.80 -2.12 10.65
CA ALA A 44 -10.53 -1.63 11.18
C ALA A 44 -9.32 -2.19 10.42
N PHE A 45 -9.42 -3.43 9.93
CA PHE A 45 -8.36 -4.05 9.12
C PHE A 45 -8.22 -3.35 7.76
N VAL A 46 -9.34 -3.07 7.09
CA VAL A 46 -9.34 -2.36 5.80
C VAL A 46 -8.95 -0.89 5.97
N ASP A 47 -9.31 -0.25 7.10
CA ASP A 47 -8.83 1.09 7.43
C ASP A 47 -7.30 1.12 7.54
N GLU A 48 -6.71 0.20 8.32
CA GLU A 48 -5.27 0.14 8.52
C GLU A 48 -4.52 -0.18 7.21
N GLN A 49 -4.89 -1.27 6.53
CA GLN A 49 -4.19 -1.71 5.32
C GLN A 49 -4.45 -0.77 4.13
N GLY A 50 -5.64 -0.16 4.05
CA GLY A 50 -5.95 0.88 3.08
C GLY A 50 -5.09 2.13 3.25
N LYS A 51 -4.92 2.63 4.49
CA LYS A 51 -4.01 3.74 4.81
C LYS A 51 -2.57 3.39 4.48
N GLU A 52 -2.11 2.20 4.86
CA GLU A 52 -0.73 1.77 4.63
C GLU A 52 -0.42 1.62 3.13
N ALA A 53 -1.34 1.06 2.34
CA ALA A 53 -1.25 1.02 0.87
C ALA A 53 -1.22 2.43 0.26
N LEU A 54 -2.09 3.33 0.72
CA LEU A 54 -2.16 4.72 0.26
C LEU A 54 -0.88 5.49 0.59
N ASN A 55 -0.39 5.39 1.82
CA ASN A 55 0.87 5.98 2.27
C ASN A 55 2.07 5.48 1.42
N PHE A 56 2.13 4.17 1.15
CA PHE A 56 3.18 3.60 0.31
C PHE A 56 3.12 4.10 -1.13
N GLN A 57 1.93 4.15 -1.74
CA GLN A 57 1.79 4.64 -3.11
C GLN A 57 2.11 6.14 -3.25
N ILE A 58 1.77 6.95 -2.23
CA ILE A 58 2.21 8.36 -2.19
C ILE A 58 3.75 8.44 -2.07
N THR A 59 4.34 7.57 -1.26
CA THR A 59 5.81 7.47 -1.14
C THR A 59 6.45 7.12 -2.48
N MET A 60 5.92 6.12 -3.17
CA MET A 60 6.39 5.70 -4.50
C MET A 60 6.22 6.83 -5.51
N LEU A 61 5.11 7.57 -5.49
CA LEU A 61 4.90 8.73 -6.35
C LEU A 61 6.00 9.79 -6.15
N ILE A 62 6.31 10.13 -4.89
CA ILE A 62 7.40 11.06 -4.57
C ILE A 62 8.73 10.53 -5.11
N ALA A 63 9.03 9.25 -4.88
CA ALA A 63 10.26 8.62 -5.36
C ALA A 63 10.36 8.64 -6.90
N PHE A 64 9.26 8.38 -7.61
CA PHE A 64 9.21 8.47 -9.08
C PHE A 64 9.41 9.89 -9.59
N VAL A 65 8.83 10.90 -8.94
CA VAL A 65 9.05 12.31 -9.30
C VAL A 65 10.53 12.69 -9.11
N VAL A 66 11.15 12.28 -8.00
CA VAL A 66 12.58 12.51 -7.76
C VAL A 66 13.44 11.79 -8.81
N ALA A 67 13.16 10.52 -9.10
CA ALA A 67 13.88 9.75 -10.10
C ALA A 67 13.74 10.37 -11.50
N TRP A 68 12.55 10.88 -11.84
CA TRP A 68 12.31 11.59 -13.10
C TRP A 68 13.12 12.87 -13.21
N ILE A 69 13.22 13.68 -12.15
CA ILE A 69 14.10 14.86 -12.12
C ILE A 69 15.58 14.43 -12.27
N LEU A 70 15.99 13.34 -11.62
CA LEU A 70 17.37 12.83 -11.72
C LEU A 70 17.70 12.22 -13.09
N MET A 71 16.74 12.09 -14.01
CA MET A 71 17.02 11.68 -15.40
C MET A 71 17.96 12.65 -16.10
N PHE A 72 17.88 13.95 -15.79
CA PHE A 72 18.73 14.98 -16.41
C PHE A 72 20.23 14.83 -16.08
N VAL A 73 20.55 14.06 -15.04
CA VAL A 73 21.93 13.71 -14.63
C VAL A 73 22.22 12.21 -14.76
N LEU A 74 21.44 11.50 -15.58
CA LEU A 74 21.56 10.07 -15.91
C LEU A 74 21.28 9.08 -14.76
N ILE A 75 21.33 9.50 -13.49
CA ILE A 75 21.05 8.67 -12.31
C ILE A 75 19.61 8.14 -12.34
N GLY A 76 18.66 8.96 -12.79
CA GLY A 76 17.25 8.58 -12.90
C GLY A 76 17.01 7.32 -13.74
N MET A 77 17.85 7.08 -14.77
CA MET A 77 17.69 5.93 -15.66
C MET A 77 17.87 4.59 -14.94
N LEU A 78 18.70 4.57 -13.89
CA LEU A 78 18.89 3.39 -13.05
C LEU A 78 17.84 3.29 -11.94
N LEU A 79 17.41 4.43 -11.39
CA LEU A 79 16.43 4.47 -10.30
C LEU A 79 15.02 4.08 -10.75
N MET A 80 14.58 4.51 -11.94
CA MET A 80 13.24 4.23 -12.45
C MET A 80 12.91 2.72 -12.51
N PRO A 81 13.71 1.85 -13.16
CA PRO A 81 13.43 0.41 -13.16
C PRO A 81 13.52 -0.21 -11.77
N LEU A 82 14.45 0.26 -10.92
CA LEU A 82 14.56 -0.22 -9.53
C LEU A 82 13.29 0.07 -8.72
N LEU A 83 12.74 1.28 -8.85
CA LEU A 83 11.49 1.67 -8.19
C LEU A 83 10.29 0.88 -8.70
N LEU A 84 10.21 0.59 -10.01
CA LEU A 84 9.16 -0.27 -10.58
C LEU A 84 9.20 -1.68 -9.99
N ILE A 85 10.39 -2.29 -9.93
CA ILE A 85 10.59 -3.62 -9.36
C ILE A 85 10.26 -3.61 -7.86
N ALA A 86 10.74 -2.61 -7.11
CA ALA A 86 10.47 -2.46 -5.68
C ALA A 86 8.95 -2.33 -5.42
N ASN A 87 8.24 -1.47 -6.17
CA ASN A 87 6.79 -1.32 -6.06
C ASN A 87 6.07 -2.64 -6.27
N LEU A 88 6.42 -3.36 -7.35
CA LEU A 88 5.82 -4.65 -7.68
C LEU A 88 6.04 -5.67 -6.54
N VAL A 89 7.29 -5.84 -6.10
CA VAL A 89 7.64 -6.81 -5.07
C VAL A 89 6.93 -6.48 -3.76
N PHE A 90 6.98 -5.23 -3.29
CA PHE A 90 6.37 -4.86 -2.03
C PHE A 90 4.84 -4.94 -2.06
N CYS A 91 4.18 -4.60 -3.17
CA CYS A 91 2.73 -4.78 -3.31
C CYS A 91 2.33 -6.26 -3.27
N ILE A 92 3.11 -7.15 -3.90
CA ILE A 92 2.87 -8.60 -3.83
C ILE A 92 3.07 -9.12 -2.41
N LEU A 93 4.16 -8.73 -1.73
CA LEU A 93 4.41 -9.14 -0.34
C LEU A 93 3.30 -8.68 0.61
N ALA A 94 2.85 -7.43 0.45
CA ALA A 94 1.72 -6.90 1.20
C ALA A 94 0.44 -7.69 0.92
N ALA A 95 0.10 -7.91 -0.35
CA ALA A 95 -1.07 -8.69 -0.74
C ALA A 95 -1.04 -10.12 -0.16
N VAL A 96 0.10 -10.81 -0.23
CA VAL A 96 0.25 -12.16 0.32
C VAL A 96 0.09 -12.15 1.84
N ALA A 97 0.66 -11.18 2.55
CA ALA A 97 0.51 -11.07 4.01
C ALA A 97 -0.95 -10.81 4.41
N VAL A 98 -1.60 -9.80 3.82
CA VAL A 98 -2.98 -9.45 4.18
C VAL A 98 -4.01 -10.50 3.74
N SER A 99 -3.69 -11.32 2.73
CA SER A 99 -4.52 -12.49 2.36
C SER A 99 -4.66 -13.50 3.50
N LYS A 100 -3.65 -13.57 4.37
CA LYS A 100 -3.62 -14.42 5.57
C LYS A 100 -4.24 -13.72 6.79
N GLY A 101 -4.69 -12.47 6.64
CA GLY A 101 -5.15 -11.63 7.75
C GLY A 101 -4.02 -11.03 8.57
N GLU A 102 -2.78 -11.08 8.08
CA GLU A 102 -1.64 -10.43 8.74
C GLU A 102 -1.65 -8.93 8.46
N HIS A 103 -1.18 -8.14 9.42
CA HIS A 103 -1.01 -6.71 9.27
C HIS A 103 0.34 -6.42 8.61
N TYR A 104 0.33 -5.95 7.37
CA TYR A 104 1.55 -5.60 6.67
C TYR A 104 1.94 -4.14 6.94
N LYS A 105 3.24 -3.88 7.04
CA LYS A 105 3.80 -2.52 7.08
C LYS A 105 4.95 -2.42 6.10
N TYR A 106 4.87 -1.46 5.21
CA TYR A 106 5.96 -1.20 4.28
C TYR A 106 7.16 -0.63 5.05
N PRO A 107 8.39 -1.11 4.74
CA PRO A 107 9.59 -0.66 5.44
C PRO A 107 9.90 0.82 5.19
N PHE A 108 9.51 1.36 4.04
CA PHE A 108 9.90 2.71 3.60
C PHE A 108 8.71 3.68 3.40
N ALA A 109 7.50 3.35 3.87
CA ALA A 109 6.34 4.23 3.66
C ALA A 109 6.33 5.46 4.59
N ILE A 110 6.11 6.63 4.00
CA ILE A 110 5.82 7.88 4.71
C ILE A 110 4.36 7.82 5.18
N ARG A 111 4.14 7.73 6.49
CA ARG A 111 2.81 7.59 7.10
C ARG A 111 2.14 8.94 7.31
N LEU A 112 1.53 9.45 6.25
CA LEU A 112 0.76 10.70 6.27
C LEU A 112 -0.58 10.49 6.98
N LEU A 113 -1.22 9.35 6.72
CA LEU A 113 -2.44 8.91 7.40
C LEU A 113 -2.07 7.95 8.54
N LYS A 114 -2.62 8.20 9.74
CA LYS A 114 -2.41 7.40 10.96
C LYS A 114 -3.68 6.63 11.31
#